data_AF-A0A3M2S0J9-F1
#
_entry.id   AF-A0A3M2S0J9-F1
#
_cell.length_a   1.000
_cell.length_b   1.000
_cell.length_c   1.000
_cell.angle_alpha   90.00
_cell.angle_beta   90.00
_cell.angle_gamma   90.00
#
_symmetry.space_group_name_H-M   'P 1'
#
loop_
_entity.id
_entity.type
_entity.pdbx_description
1 polymer ?
#
loop_
_entity_poly.entity_id
_entity_poly.type
_entity_poly.pdbx_seq_one_letter_code
_entity_poly.pdbx_strand_id
1 'polypeptide(L)'
;MIFGSNMIEDAGGGLEITLKLCGVIFRGQHVSDEDRDTGYEVLEDHLLRKGLPHAEKDVVQAYREITQHAEAAYYIIKEVCLEGKELSEAIILETHRLLTYKIDVDEIPWNEYSGVYRKWPVCTGFHQYMAHSKVPTAMKNMINSLSNDIKAAMDTGEVDPIALAAKYCHIFVNIHPFLDGNGRTCRLILNAILLKYGGTIVCIGEQDEDREEYLRIASNASFAEGNQEDMEDPSSPFLLFFFFTLLHQPIVPSNNLNQSFYQQPKIFIPFGTAPRRGVCSYGTLSAVVSKPELGAISGPKMSPPAAISPTTRSAELAAPAVKLPVGLNKNHTTATIEEMEGKWDDFKFAPIRESQVSRAMTRRYFQDLDNYAESDIVIIGAGSCGLSAAYILGKKRPDLRIAIIEASVSPGGGAWLGGQLFSAMVMRKPADAFLREVGVPYEDEGNYVVVKHAALFTSTIMSKVLQLPNIKLFNATCVEDLITRPSEEGVRISGVVTNWTLVSMHHDDQSCMDPNTINAPLVISTTGHDGPMGAFSVKRLVSMQRIEKLGGMRGLDMNVAEDAIVKGTREIVPGLIVGGMELSEVDGANRMGPTFGAMALSGLKAAEEALKIFDVRKKQNAF
;
A
#
# COMPACT_ATOMS: atom_id res chain seq x y z
N MET A 1 -16.28 -11.23 22.66
CA MET A 1 -15.15 -10.32 23.00
C MET A 1 -13.85 -11.09 23.22
N ILE A 2 -13.70 -11.86 24.31
CA ILE A 2 -12.43 -12.57 24.63
C ILE A 2 -12.02 -13.56 23.54
N PHE A 3 -12.94 -14.43 23.12
CA PHE A 3 -12.71 -15.42 22.07
C PHE A 3 -12.15 -14.77 20.79
N GLY A 4 -12.89 -13.86 20.16
CA GLY A 4 -12.42 -13.21 18.93
C GLY A 4 -11.12 -12.42 19.10
N SER A 5 -10.94 -11.75 20.24
CA SER A 5 -9.71 -11.02 20.55
C SER A 5 -8.49 -11.93 20.66
N ASN A 6 -8.67 -13.17 21.14
CA ASN A 6 -7.63 -14.20 21.18
C ASN A 6 -7.38 -14.83 19.80
N MET A 7 -8.45 -15.10 19.05
CA MET A 7 -8.35 -15.66 17.69
C MET A 7 -7.55 -14.76 16.74
N ILE A 8 -7.61 -13.44 16.91
CA ILE A 8 -6.81 -12.50 16.09
C ILE A 8 -5.30 -12.75 16.24
N GLU A 9 -4.85 -13.11 17.44
CA GLU A 9 -3.44 -13.32 17.80
C GLU A 9 -3.06 -14.81 17.83
N ASP A 10 -3.90 -15.71 17.29
CA ASP A 10 -3.72 -17.17 17.38
C ASP A 10 -3.49 -17.70 18.81
N ALA A 11 -4.07 -17.03 19.80
CA ALA A 11 -3.96 -17.37 21.21
C ALA A 11 -5.20 -18.13 21.72
N GLY A 12 -5.04 -18.88 22.80
CA GLY A 12 -6.13 -19.53 23.52
C GLY A 12 -6.71 -20.75 22.80
N GLY A 13 -8.04 -20.78 22.66
CA GLY A 13 -8.74 -21.95 22.14
C GLY A 13 -10.18 -21.69 21.70
N GLY A 14 -10.92 -22.77 21.49
CA GLY A 14 -12.28 -22.72 20.93
C GLY A 14 -13.28 -21.88 21.74
N LEU A 15 -14.37 -21.50 21.07
CA LEU A 15 -15.43 -20.67 21.65
C LEU A 15 -16.06 -21.31 22.91
N GLU A 16 -16.30 -22.62 22.90
CA GLU A 16 -16.96 -23.33 24.01
C GLU A 16 -16.16 -23.25 25.31
N ILE A 17 -14.87 -23.60 25.27
CA ILE A 17 -13.98 -23.53 26.43
C ILE A 17 -13.79 -22.08 26.89
N THR A 18 -13.69 -21.14 25.94
CA THR A 18 -13.61 -19.71 26.24
C THR A 18 -14.83 -19.22 27.00
N LEU A 19 -16.04 -19.57 26.57
CA LEU A 19 -17.28 -19.21 27.25
C LEU A 19 -17.38 -19.81 28.65
N LYS A 20 -16.97 -21.07 28.81
CA LYS A 20 -16.98 -21.76 30.11
C LYS A 20 -16.09 -21.04 31.13
N LEU A 21 -14.84 -20.76 30.76
CA LEU A 21 -13.86 -20.11 31.64
C LEU A 21 -14.24 -18.67 31.94
N CYS A 22 -14.67 -17.91 30.93
CA CYS A 22 -15.20 -16.56 31.13
C CYS A 22 -16.38 -16.58 32.12
N GLY A 23 -17.32 -17.52 31.97
CA GLY A 23 -18.47 -17.62 32.86
C GLY A 23 -18.08 -17.77 34.34
N VAL A 24 -17.02 -18.52 34.65
CA VAL A 24 -16.50 -18.69 36.01
C VAL A 24 -15.89 -17.37 36.52
N ILE A 25 -14.99 -16.78 35.74
CA ILE A 25 -14.24 -15.56 36.11
C ILE A 25 -15.18 -14.36 36.30
N PHE A 26 -16.11 -14.11 35.38
CA PHE A 26 -17.06 -12.99 35.47
C PHE A 26 -18.09 -13.16 36.59
N ARG A 27 -18.21 -14.34 37.22
CA ARG A 27 -18.96 -14.55 38.47
C ARG A 27 -18.11 -14.28 39.73
N GLY A 28 -16.87 -13.83 39.58
CA GLY A 28 -15.92 -13.59 40.67
C GLY A 28 -15.33 -14.87 41.26
N GLN A 29 -15.37 -15.98 40.52
CA GLN A 29 -14.78 -17.25 40.95
C GLN A 29 -13.36 -17.37 40.38
N HIS A 30 -12.41 -17.84 41.20
CA HIS A 30 -11.03 -18.05 40.77
C HIS A 30 -10.89 -19.36 39.98
N VAL A 31 -10.18 -19.30 38.86
CA VAL A 31 -9.83 -20.46 38.05
C VAL A 31 -8.38 -20.83 38.32
N SER A 32 -8.11 -22.03 38.86
CA SER A 32 -6.75 -22.51 39.08
C SER A 32 -6.11 -22.99 37.78
N ASP A 33 -4.83 -22.67 37.57
CA ASP A 33 -4.01 -23.26 36.50
C ASP A 33 -3.73 -24.75 36.75
N GLU A 34 -3.97 -25.25 37.97
CA GLU A 34 -3.73 -26.64 38.37
C GLU A 34 -4.98 -27.53 38.21
N ASP A 35 -6.16 -26.93 37.99
CA ASP A 35 -7.42 -27.65 37.82
C ASP A 35 -7.55 -28.19 36.38
N ARG A 36 -6.88 -29.32 36.14
CA ARG A 36 -6.84 -30.04 34.84
C ARG A 36 -8.20 -30.61 34.40
N ASP A 37 -9.18 -30.64 35.29
CA ASP A 37 -10.51 -31.27 35.09
C ASP A 37 -11.49 -30.40 34.27
N THR A 38 -11.11 -29.18 33.90
CA THR A 38 -12.04 -28.16 33.39
C THR A 38 -12.01 -27.90 31.89
N GLY A 39 -11.46 -28.79 31.07
CA GLY A 39 -11.56 -28.71 29.60
C GLY A 39 -10.23 -28.73 28.84
N TYR A 40 -9.17 -29.24 29.46
CA TYR A 40 -7.87 -29.46 28.82
C TYR A 40 -7.98 -30.37 27.58
N GLU A 41 -8.77 -31.44 27.65
CA GLU A 41 -8.99 -32.35 26.49
C GLU A 41 -9.64 -31.62 25.31
N VAL A 42 -10.59 -30.72 25.57
CA VAL A 42 -11.26 -29.91 24.54
C VAL A 42 -10.29 -28.91 23.92
N LEU A 43 -9.38 -28.38 24.73
CA LEU A 43 -8.36 -27.43 24.29
C LEU A 43 -7.28 -28.12 23.45
N GLU A 44 -6.82 -29.29 23.88
CA GLU A 44 -5.87 -30.12 23.14
C GLU A 44 -6.43 -30.53 21.77
N ASP A 45 -7.68 -31.02 21.71
CA ASP A 45 -8.36 -31.35 20.45
C ASP A 45 -8.53 -30.11 19.55
N HIS A 46 -8.80 -28.93 20.13
CA HIS A 46 -8.85 -27.68 19.37
C HIS A 46 -7.49 -27.34 18.72
N LEU A 47 -6.41 -27.37 19.50
CA LEU A 47 -5.05 -27.10 19.01
C LEU A 47 -4.65 -28.09 17.91
N LEU A 48 -4.95 -29.38 18.12
CA LEU A 48 -4.71 -30.43 17.13
C LEU A 48 -5.44 -30.18 15.81
N ARG A 49 -6.73 -29.82 15.85
CA ARG A 49 -7.54 -29.52 14.65
C ARG A 49 -7.03 -28.30 13.88
N LYS A 50 -6.43 -27.32 14.57
CA LYS A 50 -5.81 -26.14 13.96
C LYS A 50 -4.38 -26.39 13.47
N GLY A 51 -3.80 -27.57 13.74
CA GLY A 51 -2.42 -27.87 13.38
C GLY A 51 -1.39 -27.13 14.23
N LEU A 52 -1.76 -26.70 15.45
CA LEU A 52 -0.91 -25.97 16.39
C LEU A 52 -0.15 -26.93 17.33
N PRO A 53 0.94 -26.47 17.98
CA PRO A 53 1.56 -27.19 19.07
C PRO A 53 0.53 -27.55 20.15
N HIS A 54 0.52 -28.81 20.59
CA HIS A 54 -0.49 -29.36 21.50
C HIS A 54 0.14 -30.22 22.61
N ALA A 55 1.44 -30.03 22.89
CA ALA A 55 2.04 -30.67 24.06
C ALA A 55 1.44 -30.08 25.34
N GLU A 56 1.62 -30.76 26.47
CA GLU A 56 1.07 -30.34 27.78
C GLU A 56 1.34 -28.85 28.10
N LYS A 57 2.55 -28.37 27.80
CA LYS A 57 2.93 -26.96 27.97
C LYS A 57 2.11 -26.00 27.11
N ASP A 58 1.76 -26.39 25.89
CA ASP A 58 1.04 -25.57 24.91
C ASP A 58 -0.44 -25.49 25.31
N VAL A 59 -1.01 -26.60 25.79
CA VAL A 59 -2.38 -26.63 26.33
C VAL A 59 -2.48 -25.77 27.60
N VAL A 60 -1.50 -25.84 28.50
CA VAL A 60 -1.45 -24.98 29.70
C VAL A 60 -1.34 -23.50 29.31
N GLN A 61 -0.51 -23.17 28.32
CA GLN A 61 -0.36 -21.81 27.83
C GLN A 61 -1.67 -21.28 27.23
N ALA A 62 -2.29 -22.04 26.32
CA ALA A 62 -3.58 -21.70 25.73
C ALA A 62 -4.68 -21.52 26.79
N TYR A 63 -4.67 -22.33 27.84
CA TYR A 63 -5.59 -22.20 28.96
C TYR A 63 -5.38 -20.86 29.70
N ARG A 64 -4.12 -20.51 29.99
CA ARG A 64 -3.75 -19.23 30.61
C ARG A 64 -4.12 -18.04 29.72
N GLU A 65 -3.90 -18.12 28.41
CA GLU A 65 -4.25 -17.05 27.48
C GLU A 65 -5.76 -16.74 27.47
N ILE A 66 -6.62 -17.73 27.76
CA ILE A 66 -8.05 -17.51 27.94
C ILE A 66 -8.34 -16.90 29.33
N THR A 67 -7.83 -17.52 30.40
CA THR A 67 -8.17 -17.10 31.77
C THR A 67 -7.63 -15.72 32.08
N GLN A 68 -6.38 -15.43 31.74
CA GLN A 68 -5.74 -14.14 31.99
C GLN A 68 -6.36 -13.00 31.19
N HIS A 69 -6.80 -13.27 29.96
CA HIS A 69 -7.53 -12.27 29.18
C HIS A 69 -8.91 -11.98 29.79
N ALA A 70 -9.61 -13.00 30.28
CA ALA A 70 -10.87 -12.80 30.99
C ALA A 70 -10.68 -12.05 32.33
N GLU A 71 -9.63 -12.34 33.10
CA GLU A 71 -9.28 -11.61 34.33
C GLU A 71 -8.92 -10.14 34.03
N ALA A 72 -8.10 -9.88 33.01
CA ALA A 72 -7.76 -8.53 32.58
C ALA A 72 -9.00 -7.74 32.12
N ALA A 73 -9.91 -8.39 31.40
CA ALA A 73 -11.17 -7.79 30.99
C ALA A 73 -12.09 -7.48 32.17
N TYR A 74 -12.21 -8.42 33.11
CA TYR A 74 -12.98 -8.20 34.34
C TYR A 74 -12.42 -7.03 35.14
N TYR A 75 -11.09 -6.96 35.31
CA TYR A 75 -10.42 -5.86 36.01
C TYR A 75 -10.69 -4.50 35.37
N ILE A 76 -10.40 -4.32 34.07
CA ILE A 76 -10.56 -3.00 33.43
C ILE A 76 -12.03 -2.56 33.40
N ILE A 77 -12.96 -3.50 33.17
CA ILE A 77 -14.41 -3.21 33.22
C ILE A 77 -14.83 -2.83 34.63
N LYS A 78 -14.38 -3.55 35.65
CA LYS A 78 -14.68 -3.24 37.04
C LYS A 78 -14.19 -1.84 37.42
N GLU A 79 -12.92 -1.54 37.18
CA GLU A 79 -12.32 -0.26 37.58
C GLU A 79 -12.94 0.93 36.82
N VAL A 80 -13.06 0.82 35.48
CA VAL A 80 -13.48 1.94 34.63
C VAL A 80 -15.00 2.09 34.57
N CYS A 81 -15.74 0.98 34.45
CA CYS A 81 -17.19 1.02 34.20
C CYS A 81 -18.02 0.84 35.48
N LEU A 82 -17.60 0.00 36.42
CA LEU A 82 -18.39 -0.28 37.64
C LEU A 82 -18.01 0.65 38.80
N GLU A 83 -16.72 0.90 39.01
CA GLU A 83 -16.22 1.82 40.04
C GLU A 83 -16.12 3.27 39.54
N GLY A 84 -16.32 3.50 38.23
CA GLY A 84 -16.36 4.83 37.63
C GLY A 84 -15.02 5.54 37.57
N LYS A 85 -13.89 4.83 37.69
CA LYS A 85 -12.55 5.44 37.60
C LYS A 85 -12.28 5.92 36.17
N GLU A 86 -11.41 6.92 36.05
CA GLU A 86 -10.89 7.31 34.74
C GLU A 86 -9.81 6.34 34.27
N LEU A 87 -9.79 6.06 32.97
CA LEU A 87 -8.74 5.24 32.38
C LEU A 87 -7.38 5.94 32.58
N SER A 88 -6.43 5.22 33.15
CA SER A 88 -5.12 5.75 33.53
C SER A 88 -4.01 4.80 33.16
N GLU A 89 -2.77 5.29 33.12
CA GLU A 89 -1.59 4.44 32.90
C GLU A 89 -1.52 3.29 33.91
N ALA A 90 -1.87 3.55 35.18
CA ALA A 90 -1.88 2.51 36.22
C ALA A 90 -2.87 1.39 35.91
N ILE A 91 -4.09 1.72 35.47
CA ILE A 91 -5.09 0.73 35.07
C ILE A 91 -4.62 -0.04 33.83
N ILE A 92 -4.03 0.63 32.84
CA ILE A 92 -3.52 -0.04 31.63
C ILE A 92 -2.38 -0.99 31.97
N LEU A 93 -1.42 -0.57 32.81
CA LEU A 93 -0.30 -1.38 33.25
C LEU A 93 -0.79 -2.60 34.04
N GLU A 94 -1.75 -2.44 34.95
CA GLU A 94 -2.31 -3.56 35.71
C GLU A 94 -3.14 -4.49 34.83
N THR A 95 -3.92 -3.95 33.88
CA THR A 95 -4.66 -4.75 32.89
C THR A 95 -3.69 -5.60 32.06
N HIS A 96 -2.59 -5.01 31.59
CA HIS A 96 -1.54 -5.73 30.87
C HIS A 96 -0.87 -6.77 31.76
N ARG A 97 -0.55 -6.44 33.03
CA ARG A 97 0.04 -7.37 33.98
C ARG A 97 -0.81 -8.63 34.19
N LEU A 98 -2.14 -8.44 34.32
CA LEU A 98 -3.09 -9.55 34.44
C LEU A 98 -3.14 -10.35 33.14
N LEU A 99 -3.26 -9.66 31.99
CA LEU A 99 -3.36 -10.28 30.66
C LEU A 99 -2.20 -11.23 30.35
N THR A 100 -0.98 -10.89 30.80
CA THR A 100 0.26 -11.63 30.49
C THR A 100 0.78 -12.46 31.66
N TYR A 101 0.01 -12.58 32.76
CA TYR A 101 0.42 -13.30 33.95
C TYR A 101 0.72 -14.78 33.65
N LYS A 102 1.94 -15.24 33.96
CA LYS A 102 2.44 -16.61 33.67
C LYS A 102 2.43 -17.02 32.19
N ILE A 103 2.50 -16.06 31.28
CA ILE A 103 2.66 -16.28 29.84
C ILE A 103 4.06 -15.78 29.46
N ASP A 104 4.98 -16.71 29.26
CA ASP A 104 6.34 -16.39 28.83
C ASP A 104 6.35 -16.09 27.32
N VAL A 105 7.25 -15.21 26.88
CA VAL A 105 7.42 -14.86 25.47
C VAL A 105 8.84 -15.23 25.08
N ASP A 106 9.00 -16.19 24.18
CA ASP A 106 10.28 -16.77 23.80
C ASP A 106 11.11 -17.19 25.03
N GLU A 107 12.28 -16.58 25.24
CA GLU A 107 13.16 -16.81 26.40
C GLU A 107 12.97 -15.77 27.52
N ILE A 108 11.96 -14.89 27.40
CA ILE A 108 11.69 -13.80 28.36
C ILE A 108 10.56 -14.22 29.32
N PRO A 109 10.85 -14.40 30.62
CA PRO A 109 9.84 -14.73 31.61
C PRO A 109 8.78 -13.64 31.77
N TRP A 110 7.53 -14.04 32.01
CA TRP A 110 6.39 -13.14 32.15
C TRP A 110 6.62 -12.00 33.15
N ASN A 111 7.28 -12.28 34.28
CA ASN A 111 7.52 -11.33 35.35
C ASN A 111 8.54 -10.24 35.00
N GLU A 112 9.23 -10.34 33.86
CA GLU A 112 10.15 -9.30 33.38
C GLU A 112 9.46 -8.24 32.51
N TYR A 113 8.35 -8.58 31.86
CA TYR A 113 7.66 -7.69 30.91
C TYR A 113 6.20 -7.38 31.26
N SER A 114 5.56 -8.19 32.11
CA SER A 114 4.16 -8.01 32.51
C SER A 114 3.96 -6.71 33.27
N GLY A 115 3.02 -5.89 32.80
CA GLY A 115 2.67 -4.61 33.42
C GLY A 115 3.77 -3.55 33.44
N VAL A 116 4.78 -3.65 32.57
CA VAL A 116 5.84 -2.65 32.45
C VAL A 116 6.06 -2.26 30.99
N TYR A 117 6.36 -0.99 30.72
CA TYR A 117 6.70 -0.55 29.37
C TYR A 117 7.98 -1.22 28.88
N ARG A 118 8.00 -1.58 27.60
CA ARG A 118 9.14 -2.24 26.96
C ARG A 118 10.40 -1.38 27.04
N LYS A 119 11.55 -2.04 27.13
CA LYS A 119 12.88 -1.40 27.18
C LYS A 119 13.70 -1.60 25.91
N TRP A 120 13.11 -2.22 24.90
CA TRP A 120 13.75 -2.56 23.63
C TRP A 120 12.82 -2.27 22.45
N PRO A 121 13.37 -2.16 21.23
CA PRO A 121 12.58 -2.05 20.01
C PRO A 121 11.67 -3.28 19.82
N VAL A 122 10.47 -3.05 19.30
CA VAL A 122 9.55 -4.11 18.86
C VAL A 122 9.02 -3.74 17.48
N CYS A 123 8.63 -4.76 16.73
CA CYS A 123 8.05 -4.63 15.40
C CYS A 123 6.89 -5.61 15.24
N THR A 124 5.96 -5.29 14.35
CA THR A 124 4.96 -6.26 13.87
C THR A 124 5.08 -6.30 12.36
N GLY A 125 5.49 -7.46 11.81
CA GLY A 125 5.93 -7.55 10.43
C GLY A 125 7.03 -6.51 10.14
N PHE A 126 6.83 -5.70 9.10
CA PHE A 126 7.79 -4.66 8.68
C PHE A 126 7.60 -3.30 9.38
N HIS A 127 6.61 -3.16 10.26
CA HIS A 127 6.34 -1.89 10.95
C HIS A 127 7.16 -1.80 12.25
N GLN A 128 8.15 -0.90 12.26
CA GLN A 128 8.89 -0.56 13.46
C GLN A 128 8.14 0.52 14.25
N TYR A 129 7.74 0.20 15.47
CA TYR A 129 7.07 1.15 16.34
C TYR A 129 8.04 2.18 16.93
N MET A 130 7.47 3.21 17.55
CA MET A 130 8.19 4.27 18.26
C MET A 130 9.35 3.72 19.12
N ALA A 131 10.45 4.47 19.22
CA ALA A 131 11.54 4.12 20.12
C ALA A 131 11.04 3.91 21.57
N HIS A 132 11.42 2.80 22.20
CA HIS A 132 10.99 2.43 23.55
C HIS A 132 11.27 3.52 24.61
N SER A 133 12.31 4.34 24.40
CA SER A 133 12.63 5.49 25.26
C SER A 133 11.55 6.59 25.26
N LYS A 134 10.73 6.67 24.21
CA LYS A 134 9.64 7.64 24.07
C LYS A 134 8.28 7.12 24.56
N VAL A 135 8.14 5.80 24.75
CA VAL A 135 6.88 5.14 25.16
C VAL A 135 6.28 5.75 26.44
N PRO A 136 7.03 5.95 27.55
CA PRO A 136 6.44 6.51 28.77
C PRO A 136 5.83 7.90 28.56
N THR A 137 6.50 8.75 27.79
CA THR A 137 6.00 10.09 27.46
C THR A 137 4.78 10.02 26.54
N ALA A 138 4.80 9.13 25.53
CA ALA A 138 3.69 8.97 24.61
C ALA A 138 2.42 8.44 25.30
N MET A 139 2.55 7.45 26.18
CA MET A 139 1.44 6.92 26.97
C MET A 139 0.82 7.97 27.89
N LYS A 140 1.66 8.75 28.57
CA LYS A 140 1.19 9.89 29.38
C LYS A 140 0.44 10.92 28.56
N ASN A 141 0.95 11.26 27.38
CA ASN A 141 0.29 12.20 26.47
C ASN A 141 -1.05 11.67 25.95
N MET A 142 -1.13 10.37 25.64
CA MET A 142 -2.37 9.72 25.24
C MET A 142 -3.45 9.83 26.33
N ILE A 143 -3.12 9.51 27.59
CA ILE A 143 -4.07 9.60 28.72
C ILE A 143 -4.52 11.04 28.97
N ASN A 144 -3.60 12.01 28.91
CA ASN A 144 -3.94 13.42 29.05
C ASN A 144 -4.88 13.89 27.94
N SER A 145 -4.61 13.47 26.70
CA SER A 145 -5.46 13.79 25.54
C SER A 145 -6.85 13.19 25.70
N LEU A 146 -6.94 11.92 26.11
CA LEU A 146 -8.21 11.24 26.37
C LEU A 146 -9.03 11.99 27.42
N SER A 147 -8.39 12.38 28.52
CA SER A 147 -9.04 13.12 29.60
C SER A 147 -9.57 14.49 29.11
N ASN A 148 -8.81 15.18 28.27
CA ASN A 148 -9.20 16.47 27.70
C ASN A 148 -10.37 16.33 26.71
N ASP A 149 -10.32 15.32 25.83
CA ASP A 149 -11.39 15.05 24.86
C ASP A 149 -12.69 14.67 25.57
N ILE A 150 -12.63 13.81 26.61
CA ILE A 150 -13.80 13.46 27.43
C ILE A 150 -14.38 14.72 28.08
N LYS A 151 -13.53 15.55 28.69
CA LYS A 151 -13.98 16.79 29.33
C LYS A 151 -14.66 17.73 28.33
N ALA A 152 -14.06 17.94 27.16
CA ALA A 152 -14.62 18.78 26.12
C ALA A 152 -15.97 18.25 25.61
N ALA A 153 -16.09 16.93 25.45
CA ALA A 153 -17.33 16.27 25.06
C ALA A 153 -18.42 16.37 26.16
N MET A 154 -18.04 16.29 27.44
CA MET A 154 -18.96 16.52 28.56
C MET A 154 -19.41 17.97 28.66
N ASP A 155 -18.51 18.93 28.44
CA ASP A 155 -18.83 20.38 28.47
C ASP A 155 -19.79 20.78 27.33
N THR A 156 -19.73 20.09 26.20
CA THR A 156 -20.61 20.30 25.03
C THR A 156 -21.89 19.46 25.07
N GLY A 157 -21.95 18.42 25.91
CA GLY A 157 -23.08 17.50 26.01
C GLY A 157 -23.15 16.45 24.89
N GLU A 158 -22.12 16.35 24.04
CA GLU A 158 -22.06 15.44 22.89
C GLU A 158 -20.81 14.57 22.98
N VAL A 159 -20.95 13.36 23.52
CA VAL A 159 -19.89 12.32 23.49
C VAL A 159 -20.22 11.34 22.38
N ASP A 160 -19.36 11.20 21.37
CA ASP A 160 -19.38 10.06 20.46
C ASP A 160 -18.44 8.97 21.02
N PRO A 161 -18.96 7.95 21.71
CA PRO A 161 -18.15 6.92 22.33
C PRO A 161 -17.42 6.05 21.30
N ILE A 162 -17.94 5.93 20.08
CA ILE A 162 -17.33 5.13 19.02
C ILE A 162 -16.12 5.86 18.46
N ALA A 163 -16.24 7.17 18.21
CA ALA A 163 -15.13 8.02 17.80
C ALA A 163 -14.05 8.08 18.89
N LEU A 164 -14.46 8.23 20.14
CA LEU A 164 -13.51 8.26 21.25
C LEU A 164 -12.74 6.93 21.38
N ALA A 165 -13.45 5.80 21.35
CA ALA A 165 -12.83 4.49 21.47
C ALA A 165 -11.88 4.19 20.32
N ALA A 166 -12.31 4.44 19.07
CA ALA A 166 -11.50 4.22 17.88
C ALA A 166 -10.23 5.10 17.84
N LYS A 167 -10.31 6.35 18.30
CA LYS A 167 -9.14 7.26 18.33
C LYS A 167 -8.07 6.74 19.28
N TYR A 168 -8.47 6.40 20.51
CA TYR A 168 -7.51 6.07 21.55
C TYR A 168 -6.98 4.64 21.47
N CYS A 169 -7.74 3.70 20.91
CA CYS A 169 -7.20 2.37 20.61
C CYS A 169 -6.19 2.42 19.45
N HIS A 170 -6.42 3.26 18.44
CA HIS A 170 -5.48 3.47 17.34
C HIS A 170 -4.17 4.09 17.83
N ILE A 171 -4.24 5.16 18.63
CA ILE A 171 -3.04 5.76 19.24
C ILE A 171 -2.29 4.73 20.10
N PHE A 172 -3.01 3.96 20.93
CA PHE A 172 -2.40 2.96 21.81
C PHE A 172 -1.63 1.88 21.02
N VAL A 173 -2.23 1.31 19.98
CA VAL A 173 -1.61 0.21 19.22
C VAL A 173 -0.35 0.67 18.47
N ASN A 174 -0.28 1.94 18.04
CA ASN A 174 0.88 2.52 17.38
C ASN A 174 1.97 3.03 18.35
N ILE A 175 1.62 3.38 19.59
CA ILE A 175 2.63 3.54 20.66
C ILE A 175 3.31 2.18 20.92
N HIS A 176 2.51 1.11 20.88
CA HIS A 176 2.93 -0.28 21.11
C HIS A 176 3.76 -0.41 22.39
N PRO A 177 3.18 -0.13 23.57
CA PRO A 177 3.94 0.13 24.78
C PRO A 177 4.60 -1.10 25.41
N PHE A 178 4.18 -2.32 25.06
CA PHE A 178 4.59 -3.56 25.72
C PHE A 178 5.40 -4.48 24.79
N LEU A 179 6.06 -5.49 25.37
CA LEU A 179 6.76 -6.53 24.62
C LEU A 179 5.77 -7.36 23.78
N ASP A 180 4.71 -7.83 24.43
CA ASP A 180 3.62 -8.61 23.84
C ASP A 180 2.27 -8.14 24.44
N GLY A 181 1.15 -8.63 23.93
CA GLY A 181 -0.18 -8.37 24.49
C GLY A 181 -0.81 -7.06 24.01
N ASN A 182 -0.09 -6.23 23.24
CA ASN A 182 -0.53 -4.92 22.77
C ASN A 182 -1.89 -4.97 22.03
N GLY A 183 -2.08 -5.92 21.10
CA GLY A 183 -3.35 -6.06 20.38
C GLY A 183 -4.52 -6.39 21.31
N ARG A 184 -4.32 -7.32 22.26
CA ARG A 184 -5.33 -7.73 23.24
C ARG A 184 -5.66 -6.59 24.21
N THR A 185 -4.64 -5.89 24.76
CA THR A 185 -4.85 -4.71 25.61
C THR A 185 -5.55 -3.57 24.86
N CYS A 186 -5.21 -3.35 23.60
CA CYS A 186 -5.87 -2.36 22.74
C CYS A 186 -7.40 -2.59 22.65
N ARG A 187 -7.80 -3.84 22.39
CA ARG A 187 -9.22 -4.23 22.30
C ARG A 187 -9.95 -4.18 23.65
N LEU A 188 -9.24 -4.38 24.76
CA LEU A 188 -9.77 -4.16 26.11
C LEU A 188 -9.99 -2.67 26.41
N ILE A 189 -9.05 -1.81 26.05
CA ILE A 189 -9.18 -0.34 26.17
C ILE A 189 -10.37 0.16 25.35
N LEU A 190 -10.48 -0.28 24.09
CA LEU A 190 -11.61 0.04 23.23
C LEU A 190 -12.95 -0.31 23.89
N ASN A 191 -13.08 -1.53 24.40
CA ASN A 191 -14.33 -1.98 25.02
C ASN A 191 -14.60 -1.30 26.36
N ALA A 192 -13.58 -0.92 27.14
CA ALA A 192 -13.76 -0.15 28.36
C ALA A 192 -14.33 1.25 28.07
N ILE A 193 -13.84 1.93 27.02
CA ILE A 193 -14.35 3.24 26.61
C ILE A 193 -15.79 3.12 26.07
N LEU A 194 -16.04 2.16 25.18
CA LEU A 194 -17.37 1.92 24.62
C LEU A 194 -18.41 1.54 25.69
N LEU A 195 -18.03 0.74 26.67
CA LEU A 195 -18.93 0.33 27.73
C LEU A 195 -19.23 1.50 28.69
N LYS A 196 -18.21 2.27 29.09
CA LYS A 196 -18.39 3.42 30.00
C LYS A 196 -19.25 4.52 29.39
N TYR A 197 -19.03 4.87 28.12
CA TYR A 197 -19.66 6.04 27.49
C TYR A 197 -20.77 5.72 26.49
N GLY A 198 -20.79 4.50 25.94
CA GLY A 198 -21.78 4.08 24.94
C GLY A 198 -22.67 2.91 25.38
N GLY A 199 -22.42 2.29 26.54
CA GLY A 199 -23.20 1.16 27.04
C GLY A 199 -23.17 -0.08 26.14
N THR A 200 -22.17 -0.18 25.26
CA THR A 200 -22.04 -1.21 24.22
C THR A 200 -20.69 -1.92 24.30
N ILE A 201 -20.62 -3.12 23.74
CA ILE A 201 -19.41 -3.94 23.58
C ILE A 201 -19.30 -4.34 22.12
N VAL A 202 -18.08 -4.36 21.60
CA VAL A 202 -17.76 -4.82 20.26
C VAL A 202 -16.94 -6.10 20.34
N CYS A 203 -17.41 -7.13 19.64
CA CYS A 203 -16.71 -8.39 19.44
C CYS A 203 -16.00 -8.35 18.08
N ILE A 204 -14.67 -8.44 18.09
CA ILE A 204 -13.86 -8.43 16.86
C ILE A 204 -13.16 -9.78 16.73
N GLY A 205 -13.11 -10.35 15.53
CA GLY A 205 -12.36 -11.57 15.22
C GLY A 205 -13.08 -12.88 15.53
N GLU A 206 -14.41 -12.89 15.59
CA GLU A 206 -15.18 -14.13 15.80
C GLU A 206 -15.24 -15.01 14.54
N GLN A 207 -15.14 -14.40 13.36
CA GLN A 207 -15.07 -15.05 12.05
C GLN A 207 -13.75 -14.71 11.35
N ASP A 208 -13.32 -15.56 10.43
CA ASP A 208 -12.06 -15.37 9.70
C ASP A 208 -12.11 -14.09 8.85
N GLU A 209 -13.26 -13.77 8.24
CA GLU A 209 -13.44 -12.54 7.47
C GLU A 209 -13.29 -11.27 8.34
N ASP A 210 -13.86 -11.27 9.55
CA ASP A 210 -13.76 -10.15 10.50
C ASP A 210 -12.32 -9.97 10.99
N ARG A 211 -11.59 -11.08 11.15
CA ARG A 211 -10.18 -11.10 11.55
C ARG A 211 -9.31 -10.50 10.45
N GLU A 212 -9.46 -10.95 9.22
CA GLU A 212 -8.70 -10.45 8.07
C GLU A 212 -8.95 -8.95 7.86
N GLU A 213 -10.21 -8.51 7.95
CA GLU A 213 -10.56 -7.11 7.79
C GLU A 213 -10.01 -6.23 8.93
N TYR A 214 -10.10 -6.68 10.18
CA TYR A 214 -9.49 -5.99 11.32
C TYR A 214 -7.98 -5.84 11.14
N LEU A 215 -7.28 -6.92 10.78
CA LEU A 215 -5.83 -6.92 10.58
C LEU A 215 -5.43 -6.00 9.42
N ARG A 216 -6.19 -6.02 8.32
CA ARG A 216 -5.99 -5.13 7.18
C ARG A 216 -6.11 -3.66 7.58
N ILE A 217 -7.12 -3.32 8.39
CA ILE A 217 -7.35 -1.94 8.84
C ILE A 217 -6.29 -1.50 9.84
N ALA A 218 -5.98 -2.33 10.84
CA ALA A 218 -4.92 -2.04 11.80
C ALA A 218 -3.57 -1.82 11.08
N SER A 219 -3.24 -2.70 10.14
CA SER A 219 -2.02 -2.60 9.31
C SER A 219 -1.99 -1.31 8.49
N ASN A 220 -3.03 -1.03 7.70
CA ASN A 220 -3.11 0.20 6.89
C ASN A 220 -3.02 1.47 7.75
N ALA A 221 -3.64 1.44 8.93
CA ALA A 221 -3.65 2.55 9.85
C ALA A 221 -2.25 2.80 10.44
N SER A 222 -1.50 1.76 10.79
CA SER A 222 -0.10 1.86 11.24
C SER A 222 0.87 2.29 10.14
N PHE A 223 0.67 1.86 8.89
CA PHE A 223 1.50 2.29 7.75
C PHE A 223 1.36 3.78 7.43
N ALA A 224 0.17 4.35 7.62
CA ALA A 224 -0.08 5.76 7.39
C ALA A 224 0.59 6.68 8.43
N GLU A 225 0.69 6.26 9.71
CA GLU A 225 1.37 7.05 10.76
C GLU A 225 2.91 7.01 10.68
N GLY A 226 3.50 5.99 10.04
CA GLY A 226 4.95 5.93 9.78
C GLY A 226 5.45 7.05 8.84
N ASN A 227 4.54 7.74 8.15
CA ASN A 227 4.81 8.80 7.19
C ASN A 227 4.18 10.15 7.66
N GLN A 228 4.91 10.88 8.50
CA GLN A 228 4.78 12.31 8.87
C GLN A 228 3.78 12.76 9.96
N GLU A 229 4.29 13.75 10.73
CA GLU A 229 3.58 14.74 11.54
C GLU A 229 2.47 15.42 10.72
N ASP A 230 1.20 15.21 11.08
CA ASP A 230 0.08 16.20 11.03
C ASP A 230 -1.28 15.48 11.03
N MET A 231 -2.00 15.58 12.15
CA MET A 231 -3.28 14.92 12.44
C MET A 231 -4.48 15.81 12.08
N GLU A 232 -4.72 16.08 10.79
CA GLU A 232 -5.90 16.85 10.35
C GLU A 232 -6.37 16.52 8.90
N ASP A 233 -6.38 15.23 8.53
CA ASP A 233 -6.90 14.75 7.23
C ASP A 233 -8.19 13.89 7.39
N PRO A 234 -9.28 14.15 6.62
CA PRO A 234 -10.44 13.25 6.52
C PRO A 234 -10.16 11.83 5.97
N SER A 235 -8.92 11.50 5.60
CA SER A 235 -8.45 10.12 5.36
C SER A 235 -7.80 9.45 6.59
N SER A 236 -7.88 10.09 7.76
CA SER A 236 -7.21 9.68 9.00
C SER A 236 -7.33 8.16 9.25
N PRO A 237 -6.22 7.47 9.59
CA PRO A 237 -6.20 6.08 10.06
C PRO A 237 -7.25 5.76 11.14
N PHE A 238 -7.56 6.76 11.98
CA PHE A 238 -8.62 6.71 12.97
C PHE A 238 -10.03 6.59 12.34
N LEU A 239 -10.32 7.30 11.23
CA LEU A 239 -11.61 7.23 10.54
C LEU A 239 -11.87 5.83 9.98
N LEU A 240 -10.85 5.14 9.46
CA LEU A 240 -10.96 3.74 9.02
C LEU A 240 -11.33 2.81 10.19
N PHE A 241 -10.66 2.98 11.33
CA PHE A 241 -10.96 2.22 12.54
C PHE A 241 -12.36 2.53 13.09
N PHE A 242 -12.77 3.80 13.02
CA PHE A 242 -14.12 4.27 13.37
C PHE A 242 -15.18 3.62 12.47
N PHE A 243 -15.00 3.64 11.15
CA PHE A 243 -15.90 2.97 10.21
C PHE A 243 -15.95 1.46 10.41
N PHE A 244 -14.82 0.79 10.67
CA PHE A 244 -14.81 -0.64 10.99
C PHE A 244 -15.66 -0.95 12.23
N THR A 245 -15.49 -0.15 13.28
CA THR A 245 -16.25 -0.26 14.53
C THR A 245 -17.74 -0.08 14.27
N LEU A 246 -18.13 0.83 13.36
CA LEU A 246 -19.51 1.05 12.91
C LEU A 246 -20.07 -0.06 12.01
N LEU A 247 -19.25 -0.76 11.24
CA LEU A 247 -19.70 -1.76 10.26
C LEU A 247 -20.01 -3.13 10.89
N HIS A 248 -19.34 -3.50 11.99
CA HIS A 248 -19.48 -4.82 12.64
C HIS A 248 -20.49 -4.82 13.80
N GLN A 249 -21.61 -4.13 13.64
CA GLN A 249 -22.61 -3.97 14.70
C GLN A 249 -23.63 -5.13 14.69
N PRO A 250 -23.50 -6.09 15.61
CA PRO A 250 -24.58 -6.39 16.52
C PRO A 250 -24.22 -5.70 17.84
N ILE A 251 -24.65 -4.45 18.01
CA ILE A 251 -24.69 -3.83 19.33
C ILE A 251 -25.50 -4.78 20.20
N VAL A 252 -24.87 -5.41 21.19
CA VAL A 252 -25.59 -6.12 22.23
C VAL A 252 -25.90 -5.06 23.29
N PRO A 253 -27.13 -4.50 23.33
CA PRO A 253 -27.49 -3.57 24.40
C PRO A 253 -27.36 -4.30 25.75
N SER A 254 -26.70 -3.66 26.70
CA SER A 254 -26.62 -4.12 28.08
C SER A 254 -28.00 -3.99 28.76
N ASN A 255 -28.90 -4.94 28.48
CA ASN A 255 -30.13 -5.10 29.25
C ASN A 255 -29.74 -5.65 30.64
N ASN A 256 -29.33 -4.77 31.56
CA ASN A 256 -29.43 -4.89 33.04
C ASN A 256 -28.39 -4.00 33.78
N LEU A 257 -28.29 -2.71 33.45
CA LEU A 257 -27.70 -1.72 34.37
C LEU A 257 -28.71 -0.58 34.60
N ASN A 258 -28.79 -0.13 35.84
CA ASN A 258 -29.94 0.50 36.48
C ASN A 258 -30.65 1.63 35.71
N GLN A 259 -31.97 1.62 35.87
CA GLN A 259 -33.00 2.38 35.16
C GLN A 259 -33.13 3.86 35.59
N SER A 260 -32.04 4.59 35.89
CA SER A 260 -32.14 5.94 36.48
C SER A 260 -31.48 7.11 35.74
N PHE A 261 -31.01 6.94 34.50
CA PHE A 261 -30.31 8.03 33.78
C PHE A 261 -30.90 8.47 32.43
N TYR A 262 -32.12 8.06 32.08
CA TYR A 262 -32.77 8.54 30.85
C TYR A 262 -33.71 9.74 31.12
N GLN A 263 -33.17 10.96 31.01
CA GLN A 263 -33.95 12.16 30.66
C GLN A 263 -33.22 13.01 29.59
N GLN A 264 -33.54 12.70 28.32
CA GLN A 264 -33.61 13.57 27.12
C GLN A 264 -32.34 14.24 26.52
N PRO A 265 -32.37 14.69 25.23
CA PRO A 265 -33.31 14.41 24.14
C PRO A 265 -32.66 13.73 22.92
N LYS A 266 -33.51 13.10 22.10
CA LYS A 266 -33.20 12.51 20.79
C LYS A 266 -32.74 13.59 19.81
N ILE A 267 -31.63 13.33 19.10
CA ILE A 267 -31.26 14.06 17.88
C ILE A 267 -31.29 13.09 16.70
N PHE A 268 -31.99 13.54 15.67
CA PHE A 268 -32.30 12.86 14.41
C PHE A 268 -31.32 13.40 13.36
N ILE A 269 -30.63 12.54 12.61
CA ILE A 269 -29.91 12.95 11.39
C ILE A 269 -30.32 11.99 10.25
N PRO A 270 -30.79 12.50 9.10
CA PRO A 270 -31.38 11.69 8.05
C PRO A 270 -30.30 11.17 7.09
N PHE A 271 -30.34 9.88 6.76
CA PHE A 271 -29.69 9.38 5.55
C PHE A 271 -30.69 8.67 4.65
N GLY A 272 -30.61 9.02 3.37
CA GLY A 272 -31.54 8.69 2.32
C GLY A 272 -31.73 7.19 2.12
N THR A 273 -32.97 6.88 1.77
CA THR A 273 -33.50 5.57 1.43
C THR A 273 -32.73 4.88 0.31
N ALA A 274 -32.20 3.69 0.57
CA ALA A 274 -32.00 2.64 -0.42
C ALA A 274 -32.81 1.40 0.03
N PRO A 275 -33.73 0.87 -0.77
CA PRO A 275 -34.61 -0.21 -0.32
C PRO A 275 -33.89 -1.56 -0.35
N ARG A 276 -33.90 -2.28 0.78
CA ARG A 276 -33.70 -3.73 0.81
C ARG A 276 -35.05 -4.44 0.91
N ARG A 277 -35.15 -5.52 0.12
CA ARG A 277 -35.65 -6.89 0.43
C ARG A 277 -36.76 -7.39 -0.49
N GLY A 278 -36.56 -8.63 -0.95
CA GLY A 278 -37.62 -9.51 -1.43
C GLY A 278 -37.07 -10.87 -1.84
N VAL A 279 -37.02 -11.82 -0.90
CA VAL A 279 -36.90 -13.26 -1.17
C VAL A 279 -38.31 -13.85 -1.14
N CYS A 280 -38.76 -14.53 -2.21
CA CYS A 280 -39.64 -15.71 -2.13
C CYS A 280 -39.83 -16.47 -3.46
N SER A 281 -39.57 -17.78 -3.39
CA SER A 281 -40.19 -18.97 -4.00
C SER A 281 -40.80 -19.03 -5.42
N TYR A 282 -40.31 -20.03 -6.17
CA TYR A 282 -40.95 -20.99 -7.11
C TYR A 282 -42.35 -20.74 -7.70
N GLY A 283 -42.42 -20.82 -9.04
CA GLY A 283 -43.62 -21.11 -9.83
C GLY A 283 -43.28 -21.40 -11.31
N THR A 284 -43.56 -22.62 -11.76
CA THR A 284 -43.36 -23.17 -13.11
C THR A 284 -44.46 -22.76 -14.11
N LEU A 285 -44.07 -22.69 -15.41
CA LEU A 285 -44.77 -23.18 -16.64
C LEU A 285 -44.86 -22.21 -17.85
N SER A 286 -44.22 -22.70 -18.92
CA SER A 286 -44.64 -22.81 -20.33
C SER A 286 -44.64 -21.60 -21.29
N ALA A 287 -43.97 -21.86 -22.41
CA ALA A 287 -43.80 -21.08 -23.63
C ALA A 287 -45.06 -20.96 -24.50
N VAL A 288 -45.13 -19.91 -25.35
CA VAL A 288 -45.58 -19.97 -26.76
C VAL A 288 -44.92 -18.84 -27.57
N VAL A 289 -44.57 -19.18 -28.81
CA VAL A 289 -43.86 -18.48 -29.90
C VAL A 289 -44.76 -17.52 -30.70
N SER A 290 -44.25 -16.38 -31.20
CA SER A 290 -44.23 -15.98 -32.63
C SER A 290 -43.97 -14.48 -32.89
N LYS A 291 -43.19 -14.22 -33.96
CA LYS A 291 -42.74 -12.98 -34.63
C LYS A 291 -43.73 -12.60 -35.79
N PRO A 292 -43.48 -11.61 -36.69
CA PRO A 292 -42.81 -10.29 -36.64
C PRO A 292 -43.58 -9.17 -37.43
N GLU A 293 -42.87 -8.09 -37.84
CA GLU A 293 -43.14 -7.09 -38.92
C GLU A 293 -43.65 -5.69 -38.50
N LEU A 294 -43.34 -4.54 -39.14
CA LEU A 294 -42.23 -3.99 -39.96
C LEU A 294 -42.62 -2.51 -40.27
N GLY A 295 -41.65 -1.58 -40.39
CA GLY A 295 -41.77 -0.29 -41.12
C GLY A 295 -42.27 0.93 -40.29
N ALA A 296 -41.58 2.06 -40.07
CA ALA A 296 -40.66 2.95 -40.80
C ALA A 296 -41.32 4.32 -41.14
N ILE A 297 -40.52 5.39 -40.99
CA ILE A 297 -40.46 6.66 -41.78
C ILE A 297 -40.81 8.01 -41.07
N SER A 298 -39.79 8.91 -41.14
CA SER A 298 -39.76 10.38 -41.33
C SER A 298 -39.78 11.37 -40.15
N GLY A 299 -38.73 12.23 -40.12
CA GLY A 299 -38.58 13.47 -39.31
C GLY A 299 -39.29 14.68 -39.96
N PRO A 300 -38.70 15.90 -40.05
CA PRO A 300 -37.67 16.62 -39.27
C PRO A 300 -38.19 18.04 -38.78
N LYS A 301 -37.36 18.87 -38.11
CA LYS A 301 -37.16 20.34 -38.33
C LYS A 301 -36.63 21.16 -37.12
N MET A 302 -35.46 21.78 -37.34
CA MET A 302 -35.01 23.20 -37.13
C MET A 302 -35.18 23.92 -35.76
N SER A 303 -34.12 24.26 -35.00
CA SER A 303 -33.20 25.46 -35.01
C SER A 303 -33.78 26.76 -34.38
N PRO A 304 -33.00 27.77 -33.90
CA PRO A 304 -31.74 27.91 -33.11
C PRO A 304 -31.94 29.04 -32.01
N PRO A 305 -31.02 29.98 -31.61
CA PRO A 305 -29.55 30.05 -31.36
C PRO A 305 -29.14 30.71 -29.99
N ALA A 306 -27.83 30.99 -29.83
CA ALA A 306 -27.14 31.98 -28.94
C ALA A 306 -26.60 31.42 -27.60
N ALA A 307 -25.41 31.77 -27.07
CA ALA A 307 -24.43 32.82 -27.35
C ALA A 307 -23.01 32.38 -26.93
N ILE A 308 -22.02 33.18 -27.29
CA ILE A 308 -20.58 32.92 -27.36
C ILE A 308 -19.87 33.37 -26.07
N SER A 309 -18.78 32.69 -25.68
CA SER A 309 -17.69 33.24 -24.85
C SER A 309 -16.34 32.59 -25.23
N PRO A 310 -15.20 33.23 -24.94
CA PRO A 310 -14.04 33.31 -25.85
C PRO A 310 -13.17 32.05 -25.94
N THR A 311 -12.44 31.96 -27.05
CA THR A 311 -11.48 30.91 -27.40
C THR A 311 -10.28 30.87 -26.47
N THR A 312 -10.19 29.85 -25.62
CA THR A 312 -8.91 29.24 -25.25
C THR A 312 -8.38 28.51 -26.48
N ARG A 313 -7.18 28.88 -26.96
CA ARG A 313 -6.48 28.05 -27.95
C ARG A 313 -6.01 26.78 -27.27
N SER A 314 -6.87 25.78 -27.20
CA SER A 314 -6.41 24.40 -27.12
C SER A 314 -5.73 24.07 -28.44
N ALA A 315 -4.46 23.64 -28.39
CA ALA A 315 -3.82 23.09 -29.57
C ALA A 315 -4.66 21.90 -30.06
N GLU A 316 -5.05 21.92 -31.34
CA GLU A 316 -5.77 20.83 -31.98
C GLU A 316 -4.98 19.52 -31.83
N LEU A 317 -5.65 18.51 -31.25
CA LEU A 317 -5.21 17.13 -31.29
C LEU A 317 -5.20 16.66 -32.75
N ALA A 318 -4.02 16.27 -33.23
CA ALA A 318 -3.92 15.48 -34.44
C ALA A 318 -4.69 14.16 -34.26
N ALA A 319 -5.70 13.93 -35.10
CA ALA A 319 -6.28 12.62 -35.38
C ALA A 319 -6.24 12.43 -36.92
N PRO A 320 -6.01 11.22 -37.46
CA PRO A 320 -6.75 10.03 -37.03
C PRO A 320 -5.95 8.74 -36.84
N ALA A 321 -6.54 7.87 -36.00
CA ALA A 321 -6.47 6.41 -35.99
C ALA A 321 -5.09 5.77 -36.26
N VAL A 322 -4.37 5.47 -35.17
CA VAL A 322 -3.33 4.44 -35.19
C VAL A 322 -4.02 3.12 -35.57
N LYS A 323 -3.72 2.59 -36.76
CA LYS A 323 -4.08 1.21 -37.11
C LYS A 323 -3.43 0.30 -36.06
N LEU A 324 -4.25 -0.31 -35.21
CA LEU A 324 -3.80 -1.32 -34.26
C LEU A 324 -3.08 -2.44 -35.04
N PRO A 325 -1.92 -2.92 -34.57
CA PRO A 325 -1.23 -4.05 -35.19
C PRO A 325 -1.97 -5.34 -34.83
N VAL A 326 -3.14 -5.57 -35.42
CA VAL A 326 -3.88 -6.82 -35.25
C VAL A 326 -3.50 -7.74 -36.41
N GLY A 327 -2.66 -8.74 -36.13
CA GLY A 327 -2.52 -9.91 -36.99
C GLY A 327 -3.80 -10.73 -36.95
N LEU A 328 -4.79 -10.37 -37.77
CA LEU A 328 -6.04 -11.10 -37.87
C LEU A 328 -5.82 -12.45 -38.57
N ASN A 329 -5.93 -13.54 -37.81
CA ASN A 329 -6.20 -14.85 -38.40
C ASN A 329 -7.57 -14.81 -39.08
N LYS A 330 -7.61 -15.10 -40.38
CA LYS A 330 -8.80 -14.96 -41.27
C LYS A 330 -10.03 -15.83 -40.90
N ASN A 331 -9.99 -16.61 -39.83
CA ASN A 331 -11.02 -17.59 -39.49
C ASN A 331 -11.90 -17.23 -38.28
N HIS A 332 -11.78 -16.02 -37.72
CA HIS A 332 -12.64 -15.57 -36.62
C HIS A 332 -13.32 -14.24 -36.96
N THR A 333 -14.66 -14.23 -36.91
CA THR A 333 -15.47 -13.00 -36.92
C THR A 333 -15.24 -12.25 -35.61
N THR A 334 -14.60 -11.09 -35.68
CA THR A 334 -14.48 -10.15 -34.56
C THR A 334 -15.74 -9.29 -34.50
N ALA A 335 -16.52 -9.39 -33.42
CA ALA A 335 -17.63 -8.48 -33.16
C ALA A 335 -17.10 -7.10 -32.76
N THR A 336 -17.72 -6.04 -33.28
CA THR A 336 -17.49 -4.66 -32.88
C THR A 336 -18.22 -4.34 -31.58
N ILE A 337 -17.83 -3.26 -30.90
CA ILE A 337 -18.52 -2.83 -29.67
C ILE A 337 -19.97 -2.46 -29.98
N GLU A 338 -20.19 -1.78 -31.10
CA GLU A 338 -21.51 -1.39 -31.60
C GLU A 338 -22.40 -2.61 -31.86
N GLU A 339 -21.84 -3.74 -32.31
CA GLU A 339 -22.58 -4.97 -32.52
C GLU A 339 -22.99 -5.68 -31.22
N MET A 340 -22.19 -5.50 -30.15
CA MET A 340 -22.41 -6.11 -28.83
C MET A 340 -23.30 -5.26 -27.91
N GLU A 341 -23.36 -3.94 -28.13
CA GLU A 341 -24.10 -3.02 -27.29
C GLU A 341 -25.59 -3.41 -27.19
N GLY A 342 -26.10 -3.51 -25.96
CA GLY A 342 -27.48 -3.91 -25.68
C GLY A 342 -27.77 -5.41 -25.85
N LYS A 343 -26.77 -6.24 -26.18
CA LYS A 343 -26.92 -7.71 -26.38
C LYS A 343 -26.10 -8.54 -25.37
N TRP A 344 -26.03 -8.05 -24.13
CA TRP A 344 -25.22 -8.68 -23.07
C TRP A 344 -25.76 -10.03 -22.60
N ASP A 345 -27.06 -10.29 -22.75
CA ASP A 345 -27.65 -11.60 -22.42
C ASP A 345 -27.15 -12.72 -23.34
N ASP A 346 -26.79 -12.39 -24.59
CA ASP A 346 -26.24 -13.32 -25.58
C ASP A 346 -24.70 -13.36 -25.56
N PHE A 347 -24.06 -12.51 -24.76
CA PHE A 347 -22.61 -12.40 -24.71
C PHE A 347 -21.97 -13.65 -24.11
N LYS A 348 -20.99 -14.21 -24.83
CA LYS A 348 -20.15 -15.31 -24.33
C LYS A 348 -18.73 -15.13 -24.83
N PHE A 349 -17.77 -15.31 -23.92
CA PHE A 349 -16.37 -15.48 -24.31
C PHE A 349 -16.17 -16.80 -25.07
N ALA A 350 -15.16 -16.84 -25.94
CA ALA A 350 -14.70 -18.09 -26.52
C ALA A 350 -14.21 -19.04 -25.40
N PRO A 351 -14.43 -20.37 -25.52
CA PRO A 351 -13.93 -21.33 -24.54
C PRO A 351 -12.41 -21.27 -24.39
N ILE A 352 -11.92 -21.42 -23.16
CA ILE A 352 -10.50 -21.44 -22.82
C ILE A 352 -10.24 -22.41 -21.67
N ARG A 353 -9.02 -22.94 -21.58
CA ARG A 353 -8.52 -23.73 -20.45
C ARG A 353 -7.39 -22.99 -19.75
N GLU A 354 -7.34 -23.06 -18.42
CA GLU A 354 -6.39 -22.35 -17.55
C GLU A 354 -4.94 -22.58 -17.97
N SER A 355 -4.59 -23.83 -18.31
CA SER A 355 -3.24 -24.19 -18.78
C SER A 355 -2.83 -23.49 -20.09
N GLN A 356 -3.78 -23.08 -20.93
CA GLN A 356 -3.48 -22.29 -22.14
C GLN A 356 -3.03 -20.89 -21.75
N VAL A 357 -3.65 -20.29 -20.73
CA VAL A 357 -3.28 -18.96 -20.20
C VAL A 357 -1.91 -19.03 -19.53
N SER A 358 -1.68 -20.00 -18.64
CA SER A 358 -0.38 -20.22 -17.99
C SER A 358 0.76 -20.39 -19.01
N ARG A 359 0.57 -21.27 -20.00
CA ARG A 359 1.56 -21.49 -21.08
C ARG A 359 1.74 -20.26 -21.97
N ALA A 360 0.68 -19.48 -22.21
CA ALA A 360 0.76 -18.29 -23.03
C ALA A 360 1.63 -17.20 -22.38
N MET A 361 1.50 -17.02 -21.06
CA MET A 361 2.30 -16.05 -20.30
C MET A 361 3.74 -16.53 -20.13
N THR A 362 3.94 -17.75 -19.62
CA THR A 362 5.29 -18.27 -19.34
C THR A 362 6.12 -18.36 -20.60
N ARG A 363 5.58 -18.88 -21.71
CA ARG A 363 6.31 -18.94 -22.99
C ARG A 363 6.84 -17.57 -23.43
N ARG A 364 6.05 -16.51 -23.26
CA ARG A 364 6.45 -15.15 -23.65
C ARG A 364 7.48 -14.57 -22.68
N TYR A 365 7.23 -14.69 -21.37
CA TYR A 365 8.13 -14.15 -20.37
C TYR A 365 9.51 -14.81 -20.41
N PHE A 366 9.56 -16.14 -20.59
CA PHE A 366 10.84 -16.85 -20.73
C PHE A 366 11.53 -16.55 -22.06
N GLN A 367 10.80 -16.30 -23.15
CA GLN A 367 11.39 -15.81 -24.40
C GLN A 367 11.98 -14.41 -24.21
N ASP A 368 11.32 -13.54 -23.44
CA ASP A 368 11.86 -12.22 -23.11
C ASP A 368 13.12 -12.35 -22.23
N LEU A 369 13.12 -13.23 -21.21
CA LEU A 369 14.31 -13.49 -20.40
C LEU A 369 15.49 -13.96 -21.25
N ASP A 370 15.27 -14.89 -22.19
CA ASP A 370 16.29 -15.37 -23.12
C ASP A 370 16.80 -14.24 -24.03
N ASN A 371 15.87 -13.51 -24.67
CA ASN A 371 16.20 -12.43 -25.60
C ASN A 371 16.91 -11.24 -24.95
N TYR A 372 16.65 -10.97 -23.67
CA TYR A 372 17.17 -9.79 -22.97
C TYR A 372 18.24 -10.09 -21.94
N ALA A 373 18.60 -11.36 -21.70
CA ALA A 373 19.78 -11.72 -20.90
C ALA A 373 21.06 -11.05 -21.42
N GLU A 374 21.15 -10.84 -22.74
CA GLU A 374 22.11 -9.96 -23.40
C GLU A 374 21.36 -8.79 -24.05
N SER A 375 21.36 -7.62 -23.41
CA SER A 375 20.69 -6.41 -23.90
C SER A 375 21.69 -5.41 -24.50
N ASP A 376 21.25 -4.53 -25.40
CA ASP A 376 22.09 -3.44 -25.89
C ASP A 376 22.12 -2.28 -24.88
N ILE A 377 20.96 -1.91 -24.32
CA ILE A 377 20.84 -0.88 -23.29
C ILE A 377 19.93 -1.38 -22.18
N VAL A 378 20.35 -1.18 -20.93
CA VAL A 378 19.48 -1.36 -19.75
C VAL A 378 19.14 0.01 -19.17
N ILE A 379 17.86 0.26 -18.89
CA ILE A 379 17.37 1.45 -18.19
C ILE A 379 16.84 1.01 -16.83
N ILE A 380 17.40 1.56 -15.74
CA ILE A 380 16.98 1.27 -14.37
C ILE A 380 16.02 2.38 -13.90
N GLY A 381 14.80 1.99 -13.55
CA GLY A 381 13.72 2.87 -13.14
C GLY A 381 12.89 3.40 -14.33
N ALA A 382 11.61 3.03 -14.37
CA ALA A 382 10.62 3.48 -15.34
C ALA A 382 9.88 4.74 -14.84
N GLY A 383 10.59 5.68 -14.21
CA GLY A 383 10.07 7.00 -13.86
C GLY A 383 9.95 7.92 -15.08
N SER A 384 9.53 9.18 -14.87
CA SER A 384 9.41 10.18 -15.96
C SER A 384 10.71 10.36 -16.76
N CYS A 385 11.87 10.36 -16.11
CA CYS A 385 13.17 10.46 -16.78
C CYS A 385 13.49 9.19 -17.59
N GLY A 386 13.37 8.01 -16.99
CA GLY A 386 13.66 6.72 -17.64
C GLY A 386 12.75 6.45 -18.83
N LEU A 387 11.44 6.71 -18.69
CA LEU A 387 10.48 6.60 -19.80
C LEU A 387 10.77 7.60 -20.93
N SER A 388 11.23 8.81 -20.60
CA SER A 388 11.63 9.80 -21.61
C SER A 388 12.87 9.36 -22.37
N ALA A 389 13.87 8.80 -21.68
CA ALA A 389 15.05 8.22 -22.32
C ALA A 389 14.69 7.03 -23.21
N ALA A 390 13.85 6.11 -22.70
CA ALA A 390 13.39 4.93 -23.42
C ALA A 390 12.64 5.30 -24.72
N TYR A 391 11.74 6.28 -24.65
CA TYR A 391 10.98 6.76 -25.80
C TYR A 391 11.90 7.24 -26.93
N ILE A 392 12.89 8.08 -26.59
CA ILE A 392 13.83 8.62 -27.58
C ILE A 392 14.74 7.54 -28.15
N LEU A 393 15.30 6.68 -27.29
CA LEU A 393 16.21 5.61 -27.71
C LEU A 393 15.50 4.59 -28.60
N GLY A 394 14.34 4.09 -28.18
CA GLY A 394 13.61 3.08 -28.95
C GLY A 394 13.17 3.61 -30.32
N LYS A 395 12.79 4.90 -30.42
CA LYS A 395 12.44 5.54 -31.69
C LYS A 395 13.65 5.78 -32.60
N LYS A 396 14.78 6.24 -32.05
CA LYS A 396 15.98 6.59 -32.85
C LYS A 396 16.81 5.37 -33.24
N ARG A 397 16.76 4.30 -32.44
CA ARG A 397 17.54 3.06 -32.63
C ARG A 397 16.63 1.84 -32.50
N PRO A 398 15.71 1.63 -33.46
CA PRO A 398 14.83 0.47 -33.47
C PRO A 398 15.60 -0.87 -33.60
N ASP A 399 16.88 -0.82 -33.96
CA ASP A 399 17.79 -1.95 -34.04
C ASP A 399 18.34 -2.41 -32.67
N LEU A 400 18.26 -1.57 -31.63
CA LEU A 400 18.81 -1.88 -30.31
C LEU A 400 17.77 -2.52 -29.39
N ARG A 401 18.15 -3.57 -28.68
CA ARG A 401 17.35 -4.20 -27.62
C ARG A 401 17.48 -3.40 -26.32
N ILE A 402 16.38 -2.81 -25.87
CA ILE A 402 16.34 -1.96 -24.69
C ILE A 402 15.50 -2.65 -23.59
N ALA A 403 16.15 -3.04 -22.49
CA ALA A 403 15.48 -3.55 -21.31
C ALA A 403 15.23 -2.41 -20.31
N ILE A 404 14.01 -2.28 -19.81
CA ILE A 404 13.65 -1.39 -18.71
C ILE A 404 13.41 -2.25 -17.48
N ILE A 405 14.15 -2.01 -16.40
CA ILE A 405 14.02 -2.71 -15.13
C ILE A 405 13.34 -1.76 -14.14
N GLU A 406 12.17 -2.13 -13.65
CA GLU A 406 11.35 -1.33 -12.76
C GLU A 406 10.99 -2.12 -11.50
N ALA A 407 11.39 -1.58 -10.35
CA ALA A 407 11.20 -2.24 -9.07
C ALA A 407 9.71 -2.37 -8.70
N SER A 408 8.90 -1.34 -8.94
CA SER A 408 7.47 -1.37 -8.65
C SER A 408 6.72 -2.29 -9.61
N VAL A 409 5.59 -2.84 -9.16
CA VAL A 409 4.60 -3.44 -10.07
C VAL A 409 4.10 -2.40 -11.07
N SER A 410 3.90 -1.16 -10.63
CA SER A 410 3.41 -0.07 -11.45
C SER A 410 4.57 0.84 -11.89
N PRO A 411 4.93 0.89 -13.18
CA PRO A 411 5.88 1.87 -13.70
C PRO A 411 5.32 3.29 -13.61
N GLY A 412 6.17 4.30 -13.85
CA GLY A 412 5.82 5.73 -13.81
C GLY A 412 6.49 6.49 -12.67
N GLY A 413 6.98 5.78 -11.65
CA GLY A 413 7.63 6.38 -10.47
C GLY A 413 6.76 7.45 -9.82
N GLY A 414 7.37 8.58 -9.44
CA GLY A 414 6.66 9.71 -8.84
C GLY A 414 5.81 10.56 -9.80
N ALA A 415 5.67 10.19 -11.08
CA ALA A 415 4.97 11.00 -12.09
C ALA A 415 3.47 10.68 -12.22
N TRP A 416 2.87 10.02 -11.22
CA TRP A 416 1.42 9.80 -11.18
C TRP A 416 0.64 10.99 -10.60
N LEU A 417 1.33 11.83 -9.83
CA LEU A 417 0.77 12.99 -9.13
C LEU A 417 1.67 14.22 -9.34
N GLY A 418 1.13 15.39 -9.02
CA GLY A 418 1.89 16.62 -8.77
C GLY A 418 2.40 16.66 -7.33
N GLY A 419 2.46 17.87 -6.75
CA GLY A 419 2.85 18.04 -5.34
C GLY A 419 1.71 17.71 -4.39
N GLN A 420 2.04 17.16 -3.21
CA GLN A 420 1.10 16.98 -2.09
C GLN A 420 -0.20 16.26 -2.51
N LEU A 421 -0.06 15.20 -3.30
CA LEU A 421 -1.17 14.39 -3.83
C LEU A 421 -2.12 15.11 -4.80
N PHE A 422 -1.85 16.37 -5.18
CA PHE A 422 -2.59 17.04 -6.24
C PHE A 422 -2.28 16.45 -7.62
N SER A 423 -3.13 16.74 -8.61
CA SER A 423 -3.07 16.08 -9.91
C SER A 423 -2.17 16.76 -10.95
N ALA A 424 -2.16 18.09 -10.98
CA ALA A 424 -1.61 18.87 -12.08
C ALA A 424 -0.07 18.68 -12.21
N MET A 425 0.40 18.52 -13.45
CA MET A 425 1.82 18.39 -13.75
C MET A 425 2.32 19.63 -14.47
N VAL A 426 3.17 20.40 -13.77
CA VAL A 426 3.80 21.60 -14.30
C VAL A 426 5.09 21.23 -15.03
N MET A 427 5.28 21.79 -16.22
CA MET A 427 6.55 21.70 -16.97
C MET A 427 6.96 23.08 -17.45
N ARG A 428 8.12 23.56 -16.98
CA ARG A 428 8.72 24.81 -17.48
C ARG A 428 9.18 24.67 -18.94
N LYS A 429 9.01 25.74 -19.73
CA LYS A 429 9.49 25.77 -21.11
C LYS A 429 11.03 25.73 -21.13
N PRO A 430 11.66 25.05 -22.11
CA PRO A 430 11.07 24.52 -23.34
C PRO A 430 10.63 23.03 -23.28
N ALA A 431 10.32 22.47 -22.10
CA ALA A 431 9.92 21.06 -21.98
C ALA A 431 8.57 20.74 -22.65
N ASP A 432 7.75 21.74 -22.93
CA ASP A 432 6.52 21.66 -23.72
C ASP A 432 6.77 21.12 -25.15
N ALA A 433 7.98 21.27 -25.68
CA ALA A 433 8.38 20.65 -26.95
C ALA A 433 8.28 19.13 -26.89
N PHE A 434 8.63 18.53 -25.75
CA PHE A 434 8.52 17.09 -25.58
C PHE A 434 7.06 16.64 -25.40
N LEU A 435 6.22 17.44 -24.72
CA LEU A 435 4.78 17.16 -24.63
C LEU A 435 4.11 17.12 -26.01
N ARG A 436 4.50 18.02 -26.92
CA ARG A 436 4.04 17.98 -28.32
C ARG A 436 4.51 16.71 -29.05
N GLU A 437 5.76 16.31 -28.87
CA GLU A 437 6.33 15.07 -29.44
C GLU A 437 5.57 13.82 -28.97
N VAL A 438 5.29 13.71 -27.67
CA VAL A 438 4.55 12.58 -27.11
C VAL A 438 3.03 12.70 -27.29
N GLY A 439 2.51 13.85 -27.72
CA GLY A 439 1.08 14.06 -27.95
C GLY A 439 0.26 14.20 -26.67
N VAL A 440 0.84 14.81 -25.62
CA VAL A 440 0.16 15.08 -24.35
C VAL A 440 -0.36 16.52 -24.37
N PRO A 441 -1.68 16.75 -24.22
CA PRO A 441 -2.25 18.10 -24.21
C PRO A 441 -1.90 18.81 -22.90
N TYR A 442 -1.78 20.14 -22.98
CA TYR A 442 -1.47 21.02 -21.86
C TYR A 442 -2.12 22.39 -22.03
N GLU A 443 -2.22 23.11 -20.93
CA GLU A 443 -2.58 24.53 -20.86
C GLU A 443 -1.30 25.36 -20.80
N ASP A 444 -1.21 26.41 -21.62
CA ASP A 444 -0.02 27.27 -21.71
C ASP A 444 -0.16 28.51 -20.82
N GLU A 445 0.74 28.64 -19.84
CA GLU A 445 0.75 29.70 -18.82
C GLU A 445 1.95 30.66 -19.00
N GLY A 446 2.49 30.75 -20.22
CA GLY A 446 3.62 31.62 -20.55
C GLY A 446 4.96 30.92 -20.37
N ASN A 447 5.60 31.03 -19.20
CA ASN A 447 6.93 30.46 -18.95
C ASN A 447 6.91 28.95 -18.65
N TYR A 448 5.72 28.40 -18.42
CA TYR A 448 5.49 26.99 -18.15
C TYR A 448 4.16 26.56 -18.77
N VAL A 449 3.95 25.25 -18.81
CA VAL A 449 2.70 24.64 -19.24
C VAL A 449 2.21 23.67 -18.17
N VAL A 450 0.92 23.39 -18.16
CA VAL A 450 0.27 22.52 -17.18
C VAL A 450 -0.46 21.39 -17.89
N VAL A 451 -0.01 20.16 -17.65
CA VAL A 451 -0.78 18.96 -18.03
C VAL A 451 -1.84 18.74 -16.96
N LYS A 452 -3.10 18.59 -17.38
CA LYS A 452 -4.27 18.50 -16.48
C LYS A 452 -4.12 17.47 -15.35
N HIS A 453 -3.39 16.39 -15.63
CA HIS A 453 -3.07 15.36 -14.64
C HIS A 453 -1.73 14.71 -14.99
N ALA A 454 -0.83 14.56 -14.01
CA ALA A 454 0.44 13.86 -14.15
C ALA A 454 0.29 12.45 -14.78
N ALA A 455 -0.72 11.69 -14.35
CA ALA A 455 -1.13 10.42 -14.96
C ALA A 455 -1.37 10.48 -16.48
N LEU A 456 -1.85 11.60 -17.03
CA LEU A 456 -2.05 11.73 -18.48
C LEU A 456 -0.72 11.71 -19.24
N PHE A 457 0.28 12.43 -18.73
CA PHE A 457 1.62 12.38 -19.31
C PHE A 457 2.19 10.97 -19.20
N THR A 458 2.18 10.41 -17.98
CA THR A 458 2.82 9.13 -17.64
C THR A 458 2.21 7.95 -18.39
N SER A 459 0.88 7.84 -18.43
CA SER A 459 0.20 6.79 -19.19
C SER A 459 0.42 6.92 -20.70
N THR A 460 0.41 8.14 -21.25
CA THR A 460 0.61 8.38 -22.68
C THR A 460 2.02 8.00 -23.13
N ILE A 461 3.05 8.47 -22.44
CA ILE A 461 4.43 8.14 -22.79
C ILE A 461 4.70 6.64 -22.61
N MET A 462 4.21 6.05 -21.52
CA MET A 462 4.35 4.61 -21.27
C MET A 462 3.68 3.78 -22.36
N SER A 463 2.47 4.14 -22.78
CA SER A 463 1.79 3.47 -23.90
C SER A 463 2.63 3.52 -25.18
N LYS A 464 3.18 4.69 -25.52
CA LYS A 464 4.03 4.85 -26.71
C LYS A 464 5.34 4.08 -26.62
N VAL A 465 5.97 4.05 -25.44
CA VAL A 465 7.20 3.29 -25.18
C VAL A 465 6.94 1.79 -25.33
N LEU A 466 5.88 1.26 -24.71
CA LEU A 466 5.57 -0.17 -24.73
C LEU A 466 5.07 -0.68 -26.10
N GLN A 467 4.68 0.21 -27.00
CA GLN A 467 4.35 -0.13 -28.39
C GLN A 467 5.60 -0.30 -29.27
N LEU A 468 6.78 0.12 -28.82
CA LEU A 468 8.02 -0.03 -29.59
C LEU A 468 8.50 -1.49 -29.52
N PRO A 469 8.72 -2.17 -30.66
CA PRO A 469 8.96 -3.62 -30.70
C PRO A 469 10.32 -4.03 -30.12
N ASN A 470 11.22 -3.09 -29.89
CA ASN A 470 12.56 -3.30 -29.38
C ASN A 470 12.70 -2.97 -27.88
N ILE A 471 11.61 -2.59 -27.21
CA ILE A 471 11.58 -2.29 -25.79
C ILE A 471 10.89 -3.42 -25.03
N LYS A 472 11.50 -3.85 -23.92
CA LYS A 472 10.88 -4.73 -22.94
C LYS A 472 10.88 -4.08 -21.57
N LEU A 473 9.71 -4.07 -20.93
CA LEU A 473 9.56 -3.70 -19.52
C LEU A 473 9.54 -4.96 -18.64
N PHE A 474 10.47 -5.02 -17.70
CA PHE A 474 10.49 -5.95 -16.58
C PHE A 474 10.15 -5.17 -15.31
N ASN A 475 8.86 -5.00 -15.05
CA ASN A 475 8.34 -4.45 -13.80
C ASN A 475 8.31 -5.53 -12.70
N ALA A 476 8.12 -5.12 -11.45
CA ALA A 476 8.29 -5.98 -10.26
C ALA A 476 9.68 -6.65 -10.17
N THR A 477 10.68 -6.05 -10.83
CA THR A 477 12.05 -6.55 -10.89
C THR A 477 12.99 -5.45 -10.41
N CYS A 478 13.75 -5.70 -9.35
CA CYS A 478 14.70 -4.75 -8.78
C CYS A 478 16.11 -5.03 -9.31
N VAL A 479 16.95 -3.98 -9.37
CA VAL A 479 18.40 -4.12 -9.55
C VAL A 479 19.05 -4.07 -8.17
N GLU A 480 19.77 -5.12 -7.81
CA GLU A 480 20.42 -5.27 -6.50
C GLU A 480 21.93 -4.99 -6.57
N ASP A 481 22.53 -5.19 -7.75
CA ASP A 481 23.95 -4.92 -7.99
C ASP A 481 24.21 -4.56 -9.47
N LEU A 482 25.43 -4.11 -9.76
CA LEU A 482 25.92 -3.80 -11.10
C LEU A 482 26.93 -4.86 -11.53
N ILE A 483 26.82 -5.33 -12.76
CA ILE A 483 27.85 -6.19 -13.35
C ILE A 483 29.05 -5.31 -13.73
N THR A 484 30.24 -5.66 -13.25
CA THR A 484 31.46 -4.87 -13.45
C THR A 484 32.51 -5.61 -14.28
N ARG A 485 33.35 -4.86 -14.98
CA ARG A 485 34.55 -5.36 -15.67
C ARG A 485 35.74 -4.43 -15.40
N PRO A 486 36.97 -4.97 -15.29
CA PRO A 486 38.17 -4.16 -15.30
C PRO A 486 38.27 -3.32 -16.59
N SER A 487 38.80 -2.10 -16.47
CA SER A 487 39.07 -1.20 -17.59
C SER A 487 40.29 -0.34 -17.28
N GLU A 488 40.86 0.33 -18.29
CA GLU A 488 41.97 1.27 -18.11
C GLU A 488 41.61 2.42 -17.15
N GLU A 489 40.32 2.79 -17.08
CA GLU A 489 39.78 3.81 -16.17
C GLU A 489 39.35 3.23 -14.80
N GLY A 490 39.75 1.98 -14.51
CA GLY A 490 39.42 1.24 -13.29
C GLY A 490 38.30 0.24 -13.52
N VAL A 491 37.05 0.61 -13.29
CA VAL A 491 35.89 -0.29 -13.43
C VAL A 491 34.90 0.27 -14.42
N ARG A 492 34.47 -0.60 -15.35
CA ARG A 492 33.39 -0.35 -16.29
C ARG A 492 32.16 -1.14 -15.86
N ILE A 493 30.99 -0.52 -15.96
CA ILE A 493 29.69 -1.19 -15.79
C ILE A 493 29.33 -1.90 -17.10
N SER A 494 28.87 -3.15 -16.99
CA SER A 494 28.60 -4.03 -18.13
C SER A 494 27.31 -4.83 -17.99
N GLY A 495 26.36 -4.33 -17.20
CA GLY A 495 25.07 -4.96 -16.96
C GLY A 495 24.56 -4.75 -15.55
N VAL A 496 23.50 -5.46 -15.21
CA VAL A 496 22.78 -5.37 -13.93
C VAL A 496 22.54 -6.75 -13.33
N VAL A 497 22.53 -6.81 -12.01
CA VAL A 497 22.14 -7.97 -11.21
C VAL A 497 20.72 -7.72 -10.73
N THR A 498 19.81 -8.62 -11.07
CA THR A 498 18.36 -8.41 -10.91
C THR A 498 17.73 -9.48 -10.04
N ASN A 499 16.70 -9.11 -9.30
CA ASN A 499 15.82 -10.10 -8.67
C ASN A 499 14.36 -9.63 -8.74
N TRP A 500 13.42 -10.48 -8.35
CA TRP A 500 12.08 -9.99 -8.03
C TRP A 500 12.17 -9.00 -6.88
N THR A 501 11.47 -7.88 -6.98
CA THR A 501 11.57 -6.83 -5.96
C THR A 501 11.20 -7.33 -4.55
N LEU A 502 10.23 -8.24 -4.45
CA LEU A 502 9.88 -8.86 -3.18
C LEU A 502 11.06 -9.69 -2.62
N VAL A 503 11.79 -10.42 -3.46
CA VAL A 503 12.99 -11.14 -3.01
C VAL A 503 14.03 -10.13 -2.49
N SER A 504 14.26 -9.03 -3.23
CA SER A 504 15.19 -7.98 -2.83
C SER A 504 14.87 -7.31 -1.49
N MET A 505 13.58 -7.22 -1.14
CA MET A 505 13.12 -6.63 0.12
C MET A 505 13.16 -7.62 1.29
N HIS A 506 13.37 -8.92 1.02
CA HIS A 506 13.19 -10.02 1.97
C HIS A 506 14.40 -10.96 2.02
N HIS A 507 15.61 -10.45 1.75
CA HIS A 507 16.86 -11.23 1.84
C HIS A 507 17.15 -11.76 3.25
N ASP A 508 16.63 -11.09 4.29
CA ASP A 508 16.78 -11.49 5.69
C ASP A 508 15.66 -12.44 6.17
N ASP A 509 14.58 -12.57 5.41
CA ASP A 509 13.36 -13.26 5.84
C ASP A 509 13.29 -14.73 5.38
N GLN A 510 14.22 -15.14 4.52
CA GLN A 510 14.29 -16.47 3.92
C GLN A 510 15.74 -16.93 3.82
N SER A 511 15.96 -18.19 3.41
CA SER A 511 17.29 -18.61 2.96
C SER A 511 17.75 -17.77 1.77
N CYS A 512 19.06 -17.65 1.56
CA CYS A 512 19.62 -16.87 0.46
C CYS A 512 18.98 -17.22 -0.88
N MET A 513 18.48 -16.20 -1.59
CA MET A 513 17.85 -16.32 -2.91
C MET A 513 18.70 -15.57 -3.92
N ASP A 514 19.58 -16.31 -4.59
CA ASP A 514 20.53 -15.71 -5.54
C ASP A 514 19.81 -14.89 -6.63
N PRO A 515 20.42 -13.77 -7.07
CA PRO A 515 19.87 -12.97 -8.13
C PRO A 515 20.12 -13.58 -9.52
N ASN A 516 19.44 -13.02 -10.51
CA ASN A 516 19.69 -13.25 -11.94
C ASN A 516 20.51 -12.09 -12.55
N THR A 517 20.89 -12.17 -13.82
CA THR A 517 21.79 -11.20 -14.46
C THR A 517 21.32 -10.80 -15.85
N ILE A 518 21.52 -9.53 -16.19
CA ILE A 518 21.38 -9.00 -17.55
C ILE A 518 22.67 -8.28 -17.95
N ASN A 519 23.34 -8.80 -18.98
CA ASN A 519 24.50 -8.17 -19.58
C ASN A 519 24.07 -7.01 -20.48
N ALA A 520 24.79 -5.89 -20.41
CA ALA A 520 24.60 -4.78 -21.32
C ALA A 520 25.86 -3.92 -21.44
N PRO A 521 26.26 -3.50 -22.65
CA PRO A 521 27.39 -2.59 -22.80
C PRO A 521 27.14 -1.22 -22.16
N LEU A 522 25.87 -0.81 -22.02
CA LEU A 522 25.49 0.49 -21.47
C LEU A 522 24.27 0.39 -20.56
N VAL A 523 24.37 1.03 -19.40
CA VAL A 523 23.30 1.17 -18.40
C VAL A 523 22.95 2.65 -18.23
N ILE A 524 21.65 2.97 -18.18
CA ILE A 524 21.12 4.29 -17.84
C ILE A 524 20.37 4.16 -16.52
N SER A 525 20.85 4.78 -15.45
CA SER A 525 20.20 4.78 -14.14
C SER A 525 19.38 6.04 -13.91
N THR A 526 18.10 5.85 -13.61
CA THR A 526 17.12 6.92 -13.37
C THR A 526 16.20 6.59 -12.20
N THR A 527 16.77 6.07 -11.10
CA THR A 527 16.04 5.51 -9.95
C THR A 527 15.49 6.55 -8.96
N GLY A 528 15.47 7.83 -9.34
CA GLY A 528 15.08 8.92 -8.44
C GLY A 528 16.15 9.24 -7.38
N HIS A 529 15.78 10.09 -6.42
CA HIS A 529 16.69 10.53 -5.35
C HIS A 529 16.71 9.54 -4.16
N ASP A 530 17.44 9.87 -3.10
CA ASP A 530 17.59 9.02 -1.91
C ASP A 530 16.25 8.54 -1.32
N GLY A 531 16.26 7.33 -0.77
CA GLY A 531 15.11 6.51 -0.34
C GLY A 531 15.45 5.01 -0.39
N PRO A 532 14.53 4.11 0.02
CA PRO A 532 14.80 2.67 0.13
C PRO A 532 15.30 2.01 -1.18
N MET A 533 14.69 2.38 -2.31
CA MET A 533 15.06 1.90 -3.66
C MET A 533 15.67 3.02 -4.52
N GLY A 534 15.82 4.21 -3.94
CA GLY A 534 16.18 5.43 -4.63
C GLY A 534 17.68 5.64 -4.72
N ALA A 535 18.14 6.28 -5.79
CA ALA A 535 19.54 6.58 -6.05
C ALA A 535 20.47 5.35 -6.00
N PHE A 536 19.98 4.20 -6.48
CA PHE A 536 20.62 2.91 -6.33
C PHE A 536 22.05 2.90 -6.91
N SER A 537 22.22 3.28 -8.18
CA SER A 537 23.49 3.08 -8.87
C SER A 537 24.57 3.98 -8.30
N VAL A 538 24.22 5.23 -7.98
CA VAL A 538 25.18 6.19 -7.39
C VAL A 538 25.59 5.79 -5.97
N LYS A 539 24.67 5.26 -5.15
CA LYS A 539 25.01 4.67 -3.83
C LYS A 539 25.91 3.45 -4.00
N ARG A 540 25.61 2.60 -5.00
CA ARG A 540 26.41 1.42 -5.28
C ARG A 540 27.84 1.79 -5.68
N LEU A 541 28.03 2.84 -6.50
CA LEU A 541 29.35 3.37 -6.84
C LEU A 541 30.15 3.81 -5.60
N VAL A 542 29.53 4.39 -4.57
CA VAL A 542 30.20 4.71 -3.29
C VAL A 542 30.65 3.43 -2.60
N SER A 543 29.75 2.45 -2.45
CA SER A 543 30.09 1.18 -1.77
C SER A 543 31.18 0.38 -2.48
N MET A 544 31.28 0.51 -3.81
CA MET A 544 32.35 -0.07 -4.64
C MET A 544 33.61 0.80 -4.71
N GLN A 545 33.68 1.89 -3.93
CA GLN A 545 34.81 2.83 -3.88
C GLN A 545 35.17 3.42 -5.25
N ARG A 546 34.16 3.62 -6.11
CA ARG A 546 34.32 4.23 -7.44
C ARG A 546 34.13 5.74 -7.41
N ILE A 547 33.35 6.22 -6.45
CA ILE A 547 33.26 7.64 -6.08
C ILE A 547 33.44 7.74 -4.56
N GLU A 548 34.06 8.82 -4.08
CA GLU A 548 34.42 8.96 -2.66
C GLU A 548 33.18 8.99 -1.75
N LYS A 549 32.17 9.77 -2.16
CA LYS A 549 30.91 9.97 -1.44
C LYS A 549 29.86 10.54 -2.38
N LEU A 550 28.61 10.51 -1.94
CA LEU A 550 27.53 11.26 -2.59
C LEU A 550 27.72 12.76 -2.34
N GLY A 551 27.35 13.58 -3.33
CA GLY A 551 27.17 15.01 -3.13
C GLY A 551 26.01 15.31 -2.18
N GLY A 552 24.94 14.50 -2.26
CA GLY A 552 23.72 14.60 -1.46
C GLY A 552 22.79 15.70 -1.97
N MET A 553 21.55 15.34 -2.32
CA MET A 553 20.54 16.28 -2.80
C MET A 553 20.38 17.46 -1.82
N ARG A 554 20.36 18.69 -2.36
CA ARG A 554 20.26 19.94 -1.58
C ARG A 554 18.81 20.40 -1.43
N GLY A 555 18.64 21.52 -0.72
CA GLY A 555 17.36 22.21 -0.58
C GLY A 555 16.69 22.54 -1.91
N LEU A 556 15.41 22.89 -1.85
CA LEU A 556 14.60 23.15 -3.04
C LEU A 556 14.92 24.52 -3.64
N ASP A 557 15.33 24.53 -4.92
CA ASP A 557 15.46 25.72 -5.76
C ASP A 557 15.17 25.33 -7.21
N MET A 558 13.95 25.61 -7.69
CA MET A 558 13.51 25.18 -9.02
C MET A 558 14.36 25.76 -10.16
N ASN A 559 14.82 27.01 -10.02
CA ASN A 559 15.52 27.72 -11.08
C ASN A 559 16.90 27.11 -11.32
N VAL A 560 17.62 26.82 -10.23
CA VAL A 560 18.95 26.23 -10.28
C VAL A 560 18.87 24.72 -10.53
N ALA A 561 17.92 24.03 -9.88
CA ALA A 561 17.81 22.57 -9.94
C ALA A 561 17.56 22.07 -11.36
N GLU A 562 16.52 22.56 -12.04
CA GLU A 562 16.13 22.01 -13.34
C GLU A 562 17.25 22.15 -14.38
N ASP A 563 17.92 23.30 -14.39
CA ASP A 563 19.07 23.57 -15.25
C ASP A 563 20.25 22.64 -14.93
N ALA A 564 20.59 22.49 -13.64
CA ALA A 564 21.70 21.66 -13.19
C ALA A 564 21.48 20.19 -13.57
N ILE A 565 20.27 19.65 -13.37
CA ILE A 565 19.97 18.25 -13.68
C ILE A 565 20.05 17.98 -15.19
N VAL A 566 19.47 18.84 -16.02
CA VAL A 566 19.50 18.65 -17.47
C VAL A 566 20.94 18.76 -18.00
N LYS A 567 21.68 19.79 -17.60
CA LYS A 567 23.06 20.03 -18.06
C LYS A 567 24.04 18.98 -17.54
N GLY A 568 23.82 18.47 -16.32
CA GLY A 568 24.69 17.50 -15.68
C GLY A 568 24.50 16.06 -16.15
N THR A 569 23.39 15.72 -16.79
CA THR A 569 23.10 14.33 -17.22
C THR A 569 24.19 13.80 -18.15
N ARG A 570 24.88 12.73 -17.75
CA ARG A 570 26.09 12.23 -18.41
C ARG A 570 26.44 10.79 -18.01
N GLU A 571 27.45 10.24 -18.68
CA GLU A 571 28.17 9.05 -18.23
C GLU A 571 29.02 9.38 -16.99
N ILE A 572 28.71 8.78 -15.84
CA ILE A 572 29.38 9.04 -14.56
C ILE A 572 30.65 8.19 -14.43
N VAL A 573 30.55 6.93 -14.83
CA VAL A 573 31.69 6.00 -14.99
C VAL A 573 31.47 5.22 -16.30
N PRO A 574 32.52 4.65 -16.91
CA PRO A 574 32.38 3.88 -18.13
C PRO A 574 31.23 2.86 -18.07
N GLY A 575 30.29 2.95 -19.00
CA GLY A 575 29.12 2.08 -19.10
C GLY A 575 27.92 2.47 -18.25
N LEU A 576 27.97 3.56 -17.46
CA LEU A 576 26.86 3.99 -16.61
C LEU A 576 26.54 5.48 -16.79
N ILE A 577 25.41 5.76 -17.42
CA ILE A 577 24.80 7.08 -17.53
C ILE A 577 23.83 7.28 -16.36
N VAL A 578 23.86 8.47 -15.75
CA VAL A 578 22.90 8.84 -14.69
C VAL A 578 22.16 10.10 -15.10
N GLY A 579 20.83 10.07 -14.91
CA GLY A 579 19.94 11.19 -15.18
C GLY A 579 18.80 11.29 -14.15
N GLY A 580 17.94 12.28 -14.34
CA GLY A 580 16.82 12.56 -13.44
C GLY A 580 17.29 12.95 -12.04
N MET A 581 16.42 12.72 -11.05
CA MET A 581 16.73 13.05 -9.66
C MET A 581 17.79 12.16 -9.00
N GLU A 582 18.21 11.06 -9.63
CA GLU A 582 19.37 10.30 -9.14
C GLU A 582 20.66 11.11 -9.29
N LEU A 583 20.74 11.94 -10.33
CA LEU A 583 21.89 12.79 -10.59
C LEU A 583 22.11 13.84 -9.49
N SER A 584 21.05 14.31 -8.82
CA SER A 584 21.21 15.27 -7.72
C SER A 584 21.98 14.69 -6.54
N GLU A 585 21.90 13.37 -6.33
CA GLU A 585 22.61 12.72 -5.22
C GLU A 585 24.10 12.60 -5.49
N VAL A 586 24.51 12.34 -6.73
CA VAL A 586 25.94 12.32 -7.07
C VAL A 586 26.53 13.73 -7.13
N ASP A 587 25.84 14.69 -7.75
CA ASP A 587 26.39 16.04 -7.97
C ASP A 587 26.15 17.00 -6.80
N GLY A 588 25.24 16.65 -5.88
CA GLY A 588 24.82 17.53 -4.79
C GLY A 588 24.06 18.76 -5.30
N ALA A 589 23.16 18.55 -6.27
CA ALA A 589 22.33 19.60 -6.85
C ALA A 589 21.06 19.87 -6.01
N ASN A 590 20.46 21.04 -6.18
CA ASN A 590 19.14 21.37 -5.62
C ASN A 590 18.05 20.45 -6.17
N ARG A 591 16.97 20.27 -5.40
CA ARG A 591 15.74 19.63 -5.88
C ARG A 591 14.77 20.65 -6.45
N MET A 592 13.91 20.23 -7.39
CA MET A 592 12.89 21.10 -7.99
C MET A 592 11.48 20.91 -7.41
N GLY A 593 11.21 19.87 -6.62
CA GLY A 593 9.86 19.62 -6.11
C GLY A 593 8.86 19.31 -7.23
N PRO A 594 7.63 19.86 -7.21
CA PRO A 594 6.53 19.44 -8.08
C PRO A 594 6.55 20.07 -9.49
N THR A 595 7.70 20.09 -10.16
CA THR A 595 7.85 20.45 -11.59
C THR A 595 8.67 19.38 -12.32
N PHE A 596 8.28 19.06 -13.55
CA PHE A 596 8.71 17.84 -14.25
C PHE A 596 9.50 18.11 -15.53
N GLY A 597 9.75 19.38 -15.88
CA GLY A 597 10.45 19.76 -17.11
C GLY A 597 11.85 19.16 -17.18
N ALA A 598 12.60 19.23 -16.08
CA ALA A 598 13.93 18.64 -15.98
C ALA A 598 13.94 17.13 -16.15
N MET A 599 12.94 16.40 -15.67
CA MET A 599 12.91 14.94 -15.80
C MET A 599 12.76 14.52 -17.26
N ALA A 600 11.86 15.18 -18.00
CA ALA A 600 11.69 14.95 -19.42
C ALA A 600 12.99 15.24 -20.19
N LEU A 601 13.55 16.44 -20.01
CA LEU A 601 14.73 16.88 -20.77
C LEU A 601 16.02 16.16 -20.35
N SER A 602 16.15 15.78 -19.08
CA SER A 602 17.24 14.92 -18.61
C SER A 602 17.16 13.53 -19.26
N GLY A 603 15.97 12.95 -19.40
CA GLY A 603 15.81 11.69 -20.14
C GLY A 603 16.23 11.80 -21.61
N LEU A 604 15.88 12.91 -22.27
CA LEU A 604 16.35 13.22 -23.63
C LEU A 604 17.88 13.33 -23.70
N LYS A 605 18.48 13.99 -22.71
CA LYS A 605 19.94 14.13 -22.61
C LYS A 605 20.63 12.79 -22.36
N ALA A 606 20.08 11.95 -21.48
CA ALA A 606 20.60 10.60 -21.23
C ALA A 606 20.57 9.75 -22.51
N ALA A 607 19.49 9.84 -23.29
CA ALA A 607 19.40 9.20 -24.59
C ALA A 607 20.44 9.74 -25.59
N GLU A 608 20.67 11.06 -25.63
CA GLU A 608 21.71 11.66 -26.47
C GLU A 608 23.11 11.15 -26.08
N GLU A 609 23.44 11.11 -24.79
CA GLU A 609 24.71 10.59 -24.31
C GLU A 609 24.88 9.11 -24.65
N ALA A 610 23.83 8.30 -24.46
CA ALA A 610 23.86 6.90 -24.82
C ALA A 610 24.18 6.68 -26.30
N LEU A 611 23.53 7.44 -27.20
CA LEU A 611 23.79 7.35 -28.64
C LEU A 611 25.23 7.74 -29.02
N LYS A 612 25.87 8.66 -28.28
CA LYS A 612 27.25 9.07 -28.54
C LYS A 612 28.26 7.98 -28.21
N ILE A 613 28.05 7.27 -27.10
CA ILE A 613 29.06 6.36 -26.54
C ILE A 613 28.76 4.88 -26.78
N PHE A 614 27.56 4.54 -27.25
CA PHE A 614 27.10 3.15 -27.39
C PHE A 614 28.09 2.26 -28.14
N ASP A 615 28.55 2.68 -29.34
CA ASP A 615 29.42 1.85 -30.16
C ASP A 615 30.79 1.61 -29.51
N VAL A 616 31.28 2.58 -28.71
CA VAL A 616 32.53 2.44 -27.94
C VAL A 616 32.34 1.39 -26.86
N ARG A 617 31.26 1.49 -26.07
CA ARG A 617 30.99 0.56 -24.98
C ARG A 617 30.64 -0.84 -25.49
N LYS A 618 29.93 -0.94 -26.62
CA LYS A 618 29.63 -2.22 -27.30
C LYS A 618 30.91 -2.92 -27.75
N LYS A 619 31.86 -2.20 -28.35
CA LYS A 619 33.17 -2.77 -28.71
C LYS A 619 33.95 -3.24 -27.48
N GLN A 620 33.93 -2.48 -26.39
CA GLN A 620 34.58 -2.85 -25.13
C GLN A 620 33.91 -4.06 -24.44
N ASN A 621 32.66 -4.36 -24.78
CA ASN A 621 31.89 -5.47 -24.22
C ASN A 621 31.83 -6.70 -25.13
N ALA A 622 32.48 -6.66 -26.30
CA ALA A 622 32.62 -7.82 -27.17
C ALA A 622 33.62 -8.80 -26.52
N PHE A 623 33.10 -9.93 -26.04
CA PHE A 623 33.91 -11.04 -25.53
C PHE A 623 34.36 -11.96 -26.67
#